data_AF-A0A973J1W3-F1
#
_entry.id   AF-A0A973J1W3-F1
#
_cell.length_a   1.000
_cell.length_b   1.000
_cell.length_c   1.000
_cell.angle_alpha   90.00
_cell.angle_beta   90.00
_cell.angle_gamma   90.00
#
_symmetry.space_group_name_H-M   'P 1'
#
loop_
_entity.id
_entity.type
_entity.pdbx_description
1 polymer ?
#
loop_
_entity_poly.entity_id
_entity_poly.type
_entity_poly.pdbx_seq_one_letter_code
_entity_poly.pdbx_strand_id
1 'polypeptide(L)'
;HIPGRFLYEHERTPLYRLAGSHSLWERRIAVIATFYFIRRGDFGETFALSELLLDDREDLIHKAAGWMLREVGKRDMEAAEGFLAEHYRRMPRTMLRYAIERFPEELRQRYLRGGV
;
A
#
# COMPACT_ATOMS: atom_id res chain seq x y z
N HIS A 1 18.67 6.76 7.63
CA HIS A 1 18.65 7.16 6.20
C HIS A 1 17.63 6.26 5.50
N ILE A 2 16.52 6.79 4.98
CA ILE A 2 15.47 5.96 4.37
C ILE A 2 15.95 5.53 2.97
N PRO A 3 16.03 4.22 2.66
CA PRO A 3 16.61 3.71 1.41
C PRO A 3 15.81 4.06 0.15
N GLY A 4 14.63 4.67 0.27
CA GLY A 4 13.73 4.96 -0.85
C GLY A 4 14.35 5.81 -1.97
N ARG A 5 15.23 6.78 -1.66
CA ARG A 5 15.95 7.52 -2.71
C ARG A 5 16.93 6.64 -3.48
N PHE A 6 17.68 5.80 -2.77
CA PHE A 6 18.67 4.90 -3.37
C PHE A 6 17.99 3.89 -4.30
N LEU A 7 16.88 3.29 -3.86
CA LEU A 7 16.12 2.31 -4.64
C LEU A 7 15.33 2.89 -5.81
N TYR A 8 15.11 4.21 -5.84
CA TYR A 8 14.49 4.87 -7.00
C TYR A 8 15.44 4.95 -8.19
N GLU A 9 16.73 5.16 -7.89
CA GLU A 9 17.79 5.36 -8.89
C GLU A 9 18.48 4.05 -9.27
N HIS A 10 18.10 2.92 -8.64
CA HIS A 10 18.71 1.60 -8.80
C HIS A 10 17.65 0.49 -8.93
N GLU A 11 18.09 -0.77 -8.99
CA GLU A 11 17.19 -1.93 -9.04
C GLU A 11 16.22 -1.98 -7.86
N ARG A 12 14.96 -2.29 -8.16
CA ARG A 12 13.85 -2.36 -7.20
C ARG A 12 13.69 -3.75 -6.56
N THR A 13 14.38 -4.75 -7.11
CA THR A 13 14.45 -6.13 -6.61
C THR A 13 14.64 -6.28 -5.10
N PRO A 14 15.46 -5.44 -4.41
CA PRO A 14 15.59 -5.53 -2.96
C PRO A 14 14.28 -5.35 -2.18
N LEU A 15 13.32 -4.58 -2.70
CA LEU A 15 12.02 -4.37 -2.04
C LEU A 15 11.24 -5.68 -1.95
N TYR A 16 11.17 -6.43 -3.05
CA TYR A 16 10.47 -7.71 -3.09
C TYR A 16 11.12 -8.77 -2.20
N ARG A 17 12.46 -8.77 -2.12
CA ARG A 17 13.18 -9.63 -1.18
C ARG A 17 12.83 -9.30 0.27
N LEU A 18 12.80 -8.01 0.61
CA LEU A 18 12.43 -7.56 1.96
C LEU A 18 10.96 -7.88 2.27
N ALA A 19 10.05 -7.72 1.31
CA ALA A 19 8.63 -8.04 1.46
C ALA A 19 8.37 -9.55 1.64
N GLY A 20 9.22 -10.42 1.11
CA GLY A 20 9.15 -11.86 1.33
C GLY A 20 9.87 -12.37 2.60
N SER A 21 10.45 -11.48 3.41
CA SER A 21 11.24 -11.88 4.58
C SER A 21 10.39 -12.37 5.74
N HIS A 22 10.94 -13.26 6.57
CA HIS A 22 10.34 -13.63 7.86
C HIS A 22 10.32 -12.46 8.86
N SER A 23 11.20 -11.47 8.70
CA SER A 23 11.25 -10.29 9.57
C SER A 23 10.13 -9.30 9.26
N LEU A 24 9.24 -9.09 10.23
CA LEU A 24 8.19 -8.06 10.16
C LEU A 24 8.77 -6.69 9.81
N TRP A 25 9.91 -6.33 10.39
CA TRP A 25 10.53 -5.03 10.15
C TRP A 25 11.04 -4.87 8.73
N GLU A 26 11.56 -5.93 8.11
CA GLU A 26 12.00 -5.90 6.72
C GLU A 26 10.82 -5.74 5.77
N ARG A 27 9.74 -6.52 5.96
CA ARG A 27 8.53 -6.38 5.16
C ARG A 27 7.92 -4.98 5.27
N ARG A 28 7.92 -4.43 6.50
CA ARG A 28 7.47 -3.06 6.74
C ARG A 28 8.35 -2.03 6.04
N ILE A 29 9.67 -2.21 6.07
CA ILE A 29 10.62 -1.32 5.36
C ILE A 29 10.36 -1.38 3.85
N ALA A 30 10.09 -2.55 3.29
CA ALA A 30 9.81 -2.71 1.86
C ALA A 30 8.69 -1.78 1.40
N VAL A 31 7.52 -1.84 2.07
CA VAL A 31 6.37 -1.03 1.66
C VAL A 31 6.57 0.45 1.98
N ILE A 32 7.14 0.81 3.15
CA ILE A 32 7.37 2.22 3.52
C ILE A 32 8.40 2.89 2.62
N ALA A 33 9.40 2.16 2.13
CA ALA A 33 10.40 2.71 1.22
C ALA A 33 9.78 3.27 -0.08
N THR A 34 8.63 2.71 -0.50
CA THR A 34 7.89 3.20 -1.68
C THR A 34 7.28 4.59 -1.49
N PHE A 35 7.22 5.13 -0.28
CA PHE A 35 6.75 6.50 -0.04
C PHE A 35 7.52 7.55 -0.86
N TYR A 36 8.80 7.31 -1.13
CA TYR A 36 9.59 8.17 -2.01
C TYR A 36 9.08 8.14 -3.46
N PHE A 37 8.65 6.98 -3.96
CA PHE A 37 8.12 6.79 -5.32
C PHE A 37 6.75 7.47 -5.47
N ILE A 38 5.87 7.30 -4.47
CA ILE A 38 4.55 7.94 -4.41
C ILE A 38 4.69 9.47 -4.54
N ARG A 39 5.65 10.07 -3.84
CA ARG A 39 5.89 11.52 -3.92
C ARG A 39 6.26 11.98 -5.33
N ARG A 40 6.88 11.11 -6.13
CA ARG A 40 7.26 11.33 -7.52
C ARG A 40 6.19 10.93 -8.54
N GLY A 41 5.04 10.42 -8.09
CA GLY A 41 3.96 9.96 -8.98
C GLY A 41 4.17 8.56 -9.54
N ASP A 42 5.12 7.79 -9.00
CA ASP A 42 5.31 6.39 -9.35
C ASP A 42 4.69 5.50 -8.27
N PHE A 43 3.59 4.84 -8.62
CA PHE A 43 2.78 4.05 -7.70
C PHE A 43 2.93 2.54 -7.89
N GLY A 44 3.60 2.10 -8.97
CA GLY A 44 3.61 0.69 -9.39
C GLY A 44 4.13 -0.24 -8.31
N GLU A 45 5.25 0.12 -7.68
CA GLU A 45 5.83 -0.68 -6.59
C GLU A 45 4.96 -0.67 -5.33
N THR A 46 4.28 0.44 -5.04
CA THR A 46 3.37 0.51 -3.89
C THR A 46 2.23 -0.46 -4.08
N PHE A 47 1.65 -0.52 -5.29
CA PHE A 47 0.57 -1.47 -5.60
C PHE A 47 1.05 -2.91 -5.58
N ALA A 48 2.16 -3.23 -6.26
CA ALA A 48 2.70 -4.58 -6.30
C ALA A 48 3.05 -5.13 -4.90
N LEU A 49 3.71 -4.31 -4.06
CA LEU A 49 4.00 -4.70 -2.68
C LEU A 49 2.74 -4.77 -1.82
N SER A 50 1.78 -3.86 -2.01
CA SER A 50 0.51 -3.90 -1.27
C SER A 50 -0.29 -5.16 -1.60
N GLU A 51 -0.29 -5.58 -2.86
CA GLU A 51 -0.92 -6.83 -3.30
C GLU A 51 -0.23 -8.06 -2.68
N LEU A 52 1.11 -8.11 -2.70
CA LEU A 52 1.88 -9.20 -2.09
C LEU A 52 1.59 -9.34 -0.58
N LEU A 53 1.30 -8.23 0.09
CA LEU A 53 1.09 -8.16 1.54
C LEU A 53 -0.38 -8.27 1.97
N LEU A 54 -1.29 -8.60 1.05
CA LEU A 54 -2.73 -8.76 1.37
C LEU A 54 -2.99 -9.90 2.36
N ASP A 55 -2.21 -10.98 2.26
CA ASP A 55 -2.34 -12.17 3.09
C ASP A 55 -1.29 -12.23 4.22
N ASP A 56 -0.65 -11.10 4.55
CA ASP A 56 0.28 -11.05 5.68
C ASP A 56 -0.47 -11.37 6.99
N ARG A 57 0.22 -12.01 7.93
CA ARG A 57 -0.38 -12.37 9.22
C ARG A 57 -0.36 -11.20 10.21
N GLU A 58 0.48 -10.21 9.95
CA GLU A 58 0.80 -9.15 10.89
C GLU A 58 -0.01 -7.87 10.61
N ASP A 59 -0.86 -7.47 11.56
CA ASP A 59 -1.68 -6.26 11.44
C ASP A 59 -0.84 -4.98 11.23
N LEU A 60 0.39 -4.94 11.77
CA LEU A 60 1.32 -3.82 11.55
C LEU A 60 1.73 -3.67 10.09
N ILE A 61 1.79 -4.76 9.33
CA ILE A 61 2.09 -4.74 7.89
C ILE A 61 0.89 -4.20 7.12
N HIS A 62 -0.31 -4.66 7.46
CA HIS A 62 -1.56 -4.13 6.89
C HIS A 62 -1.73 -2.62 7.13
N LYS A 63 -1.36 -2.13 8.32
CA LYS A 63 -1.33 -0.68 8.61
C LYS A 63 -0.33 0.06 7.73
N ALA A 64 0.86 -0.51 7.51
CA ALA A 64 1.88 0.10 6.67
C ALA A 64 1.46 0.15 5.21
N ALA A 65 0.96 -0.96 4.65
CA ALA A 65 0.46 -1.02 3.28
C ALA A 65 -0.77 -0.12 3.08
N GLY A 66 -1.74 -0.17 4.00
CA GLY A 66 -2.91 0.72 3.98
C GLY A 66 -2.53 2.20 4.08
N TRP A 67 -1.51 2.54 4.87
CA TRP A 67 -0.97 3.91 4.89
C TRP A 67 -0.38 4.29 3.53
N MET A 68 0.44 3.45 2.90
CA MET A 68 0.99 3.79 1.59
C MET A 68 -0.09 3.95 0.51
N LEU A 69 -1.12 3.11 0.50
CA LEU A 69 -2.29 3.28 -0.39
C LEU A 69 -3.03 4.60 -0.12
N ARG A 70 -3.16 5.01 1.14
CA ARG A 70 -3.71 6.34 1.49
C ARG A 70 -2.86 7.48 0.93
N GLU A 71 -1.53 7.34 0.95
CA GLU A 71 -0.63 8.35 0.38
C GLU A 71 -0.73 8.39 -1.16
N VAL A 72 -0.98 7.26 -1.82
CA VAL A 72 -1.33 7.23 -3.25
C VAL A 72 -2.64 7.98 -3.46
N GLY A 73 -3.71 7.68 -2.74
CA GLY A 73 -5.02 8.34 -2.92
C GLY A 73 -5.02 9.85 -2.66
N LYS A 74 -4.10 10.35 -1.83
CA LYS A 74 -3.88 11.81 -1.66
C LYS A 74 -3.26 12.46 -2.90
N ARG A 75 -2.53 11.69 -3.71
CA ARG A 75 -1.78 12.15 -4.88
C ARG A 75 -2.57 11.93 -6.16
N ASP A 76 -3.20 10.77 -6.28
CA ASP A 76 -4.00 10.31 -7.39
C ASP A 76 -5.10 9.37 -6.87
N MET A 77 -6.32 9.91 -6.80
CA MET A 77 -7.48 9.17 -6.29
C MET A 77 -7.89 8.06 -7.25
N GLU A 78 -7.82 8.30 -8.56
CA GLU A 78 -8.26 7.35 -9.59
C GLU A 78 -7.36 6.11 -9.58
N ALA A 79 -6.04 6.30 -9.47
CA ALA A 79 -5.09 5.20 -9.33
C ALA A 79 -5.35 4.36 -8.07
N ALA A 80 -5.61 5.02 -6.93
CA ALA A 80 -5.93 4.31 -5.68
C ALA A 80 -7.26 3.55 -5.77
N GLU A 81 -8.29 4.14 -6.37
CA GLU A 81 -9.57 3.49 -6.61
C GLU A 81 -9.45 2.29 -7.54
N GLY A 82 -8.62 2.35 -8.59
CA GLY A 82 -8.35 1.22 -9.47
C GLY A 82 -7.81 0.00 -8.71
N PHE A 83 -6.80 0.20 -7.86
CA PHE A 83 -6.27 -0.86 -7.01
C PHE A 83 -7.32 -1.38 -6.01
N LEU A 84 -8.07 -0.48 -5.36
CA LEU A 84 -9.08 -0.87 -4.39
C LEU A 84 -10.22 -1.64 -5.03
N ALA A 85 -10.73 -1.23 -6.19
CA ALA A 85 -11.82 -1.90 -6.89
C ALA A 85 -11.49 -3.38 -7.18
N GLU A 86 -10.23 -3.67 -7.52
CA GLU A 86 -9.78 -5.03 -7.80
C GLU A 86 -9.62 -5.89 -6.54
N HIS A 87 -9.23 -5.29 -5.40
CA HIS A 87 -8.77 -6.04 -4.25
C HIS A 87 -9.58 -5.89 -2.97
N TYR A 88 -10.50 -4.92 -2.87
CA TYR A 88 -11.15 -4.56 -1.59
C TYR A 88 -11.85 -5.73 -0.89
N ARG A 89 -12.36 -6.71 -1.65
CA ARG A 89 -13.08 -7.88 -1.11
C ARG A 89 -12.17 -8.83 -0.35
N ARG A 90 -10.91 -8.95 -0.77
CA ARG A 90 -9.88 -9.79 -0.12
C ARG A 90 -8.99 -9.00 0.83
N MET A 91 -9.04 -7.67 0.78
CA MET A 91 -8.22 -6.81 1.63
C MET A 91 -8.53 -7.00 3.12
N PRO A 92 -7.50 -7.12 3.97
CA PRO A 92 -7.65 -7.06 5.41
C PRO A 92 -8.37 -5.77 5.84
N ARG A 93 -9.29 -5.89 6.79
CA ARG A 93 -10.13 -4.76 7.24
C ARG A 93 -9.30 -3.56 7.71
N THR A 94 -8.16 -3.80 8.37
CA THR A 94 -7.23 -2.73 8.78
C THR A 94 -6.65 -2.01 7.58
N MET A 95 -6.13 -2.75 6.60
CA MET A 95 -5.52 -2.19 5.40
C MET A 95 -6.52 -1.34 4.62
N LEU A 96 -7.73 -1.88 4.38
CA LEU A 96 -8.79 -1.17 3.68
C LEU A 96 -9.15 0.14 4.38
N ARG A 97 -9.38 0.11 5.70
CA ARG A 97 -9.73 1.31 6.48
C ARG A 97 -8.70 2.42 6.39
N TYR A 98 -7.41 2.08 6.41
CA TYR A 98 -6.35 3.06 6.24
C TYR A 98 -6.35 3.64 4.82
N ALA A 99 -6.47 2.79 3.80
CA ALA A 99 -6.45 3.22 2.40
C ALA A 99 -7.57 4.23 2.08
N ILE A 100 -8.78 4.00 2.62
CA ILE A 100 -9.96 4.84 2.37
C ILE A 100 -10.18 5.95 3.41
N GLU A 101 -9.23 6.20 4.32
CA GLU A 101 -9.40 7.18 5.41
C GLU A 101 -9.77 8.58 4.89
N ARG A 102 -9.22 8.95 3.72
CA ARG A 102 -9.40 10.27 3.11
C ARG A 102 -10.47 10.32 2.03
N PHE A 103 -11.18 9.22 1.82
CA PHE A 103 -12.23 9.15 0.81
C PHE A 103 -13.48 9.90 1.30
N PRO A 104 -14.32 10.41 0.39
CA PRO A 104 -15.64 10.91 0.74
C PRO A 104 -16.42 9.88 1.56
N GLU A 105 -17.18 10.34 2.56
CA GLU A 105 -17.87 9.46 3.51
C GLU A 105 -18.73 8.40 2.80
N GLU A 106 -19.49 8.81 1.79
CA GLU A 106 -20.38 7.93 1.02
C GLU A 106 -19.60 6.80 0.35
N LEU A 107 -18.49 7.13 -0.31
CA LEU A 107 -17.63 6.17 -0.99
C LEU A 107 -16.94 5.23 0.02
N ARG A 108 -16.47 5.79 1.15
CA ARG A 108 -15.90 5.02 2.26
C ARG A 108 -16.88 3.97 2.76
N GLN A 109 -18.15 4.35 2.95
CA GLN A 109 -19.20 3.44 3.39
C GLN A 109 -19.57 2.40 2.34
N ARG A 110 -19.43 2.69 1.04
CA ARG A 110 -19.62 1.67 -0.01
C ARG A 110 -18.55 0.59 0.08
N TYR A 111 -17.27 0.96 0.20
CA TYR A 111 -16.18 0.00 0.38
C TYR A 111 -16.35 -0.84 1.65
N LEU A 112 -16.70 -0.22 2.78
CA LEU A 112 -16.89 -0.93 4.05
C LEU A 112 -18.09 -1.89 4.08
N ARG A 113 -19.11 -1.63 3.25
CA ARG A 113 -20.29 -2.49 3.09
C ARG A 113 -20.16 -3.50 1.95
N GLY A 114 -19.06 -3.46 1.20
CA GLY A 114 -18.82 -4.32 0.05
C GLY A 114 -19.67 -4.02 -1.18
N GLY A 115 -20.18 -2.79 -1.30
CA GLY A 115 -21.07 -2.34 -2.38
C GLY A 115 -20.36 -1.51 -3.47
N VAL A 116 -19.06 -1.79 -3.70
CA VAL A 116 -18.28 -1.18 -4.79
C VAL A 116 -18.23 -2.13 -5.97
#